data_AF-A0A199UMT8-F1
#
_entry.id   AF-A0A199UMT8-F1
#
_cell.length_a   1.000
_cell.length_b   1.000
_cell.length_c   1.000
_cell.angle_alpha   90.00
_cell.angle_beta   90.00
_cell.angle_gamma   90.00
#
_symmetry.space_group_name_H-M   'P 1'
#
loop_
_entity.id
_entity.type
_entity.pdbx_description
1 polymer ?
#
loop_
_entity_poly.entity_id
_entity_poly.type
_entity_poly.pdbx_seq_one_letter_code
_entity_poly.pdbx_strand_id
1 'polypeptide(L)'
;MTLEVRLFPVQQASNEVQAYLYDGYWEDIGTIEAFYNANLGITKKPIPDFSFYDRSAPIYTQPRYLPPSKMLDADVTDSVIGEGCVIKNCKIHHSVVGLRSCISEGAIIEDSLLMGADYYETDADKRFLSAKGSVPIGIGKNSHIKRAIIDKNARIGENVKIINGDSVQEAARETDGYFIKSGIVTVIKDALIPSGTVI
;
A
#
# COMPACT_ATOMS: atom_id res chain seq x y z
N MET A 1 22.85 -2.42 -13.65
CA MET A 1 22.00 -2.95 -14.74
C MET A 1 22.67 -3.01 -16.12
N THR A 2 23.93 -2.59 -16.29
CA THR A 2 24.63 -2.60 -17.61
C THR A 2 25.63 -3.76 -17.78
N LEU A 3 25.87 -4.55 -16.73
CA LEU A 3 26.81 -5.67 -16.73
C LEU A 3 26.16 -6.98 -17.24
N GLU A 4 24.95 -7.33 -16.81
CA GLU A 4 24.28 -8.58 -17.22
C GLU A 4 23.94 -8.63 -18.71
N VAL A 5 23.46 -7.52 -19.30
CA VAL A 5 23.13 -7.43 -20.74
C VAL A 5 24.36 -7.68 -21.63
N ARG A 6 25.57 -7.54 -21.08
CA ARG A 6 26.84 -7.79 -21.78
C ARG A 6 27.46 -9.15 -21.46
N LEU A 7 27.26 -9.68 -20.26
CA LEU A 7 27.89 -10.92 -19.81
C LEU A 7 27.23 -12.17 -20.40
N PHE A 8 25.90 -12.21 -20.52
CA PHE A 8 25.19 -13.36 -21.08
C PHE A 8 25.60 -13.69 -22.53
N PRO A 9 25.65 -12.72 -23.47
CA PRO A 9 26.11 -12.99 -24.83
C PRO A 9 27.57 -13.46 -24.89
N VAL A 10 28.43 -12.94 -24.01
CA VAL A 10 29.86 -13.30 -23.95
C VAL A 10 30.06 -14.70 -23.39
N GLN A 11 29.26 -15.12 -22.40
CA GLN A 11 29.30 -16.47 -21.84
C GLN A 11 28.71 -17.51 -22.78
N GLN A 12 27.67 -17.18 -23.56
CA GLN A 12 27.14 -18.09 -24.59
C GLN A 12 28.20 -18.44 -25.65
N ALA A 13 29.14 -17.53 -25.91
CA ALA A 13 30.23 -17.76 -26.86
C ALA A 13 31.38 -18.62 -26.30
N SER A 14 31.45 -18.84 -24.97
CA SER A 14 32.60 -19.44 -24.30
C SER A 14 32.27 -20.59 -23.33
N ASN A 15 31.00 -20.80 -22.98
CA ASN A 15 30.52 -21.83 -22.07
C ASN A 15 29.19 -22.43 -22.57
N GLU A 16 28.83 -23.60 -22.04
CA GLU A 16 27.51 -24.20 -22.29
C GLU A 16 26.43 -23.44 -21.50
N VAL A 17 25.61 -22.68 -22.22
CA VAL A 17 24.44 -21.98 -21.69
C VAL A 17 23.18 -22.75 -22.08
N GLN A 18 22.36 -23.12 -21.09
CA GLN A 18 21.12 -23.86 -21.29
C GLN A 18 19.92 -23.03 -20.82
N ALA A 19 18.80 -23.17 -21.53
CA ALA A 19 17.54 -22.59 -21.10
C ALA A 19 16.83 -23.53 -20.12
N TYR A 20 16.22 -22.96 -19.09
CA TYR A 20 15.33 -23.68 -18.17
C TYR A 20 13.93 -23.09 -18.29
N LEU A 21 12.95 -23.91 -18.63
CA LEU A 21 11.57 -23.48 -18.75
C LEU A 21 10.95 -23.28 -17.36
N TYR A 22 10.35 -22.11 -17.15
CA TYR A 22 9.55 -21.81 -15.97
C TYR A 22 8.09 -21.64 -16.37
N ASP A 23 7.19 -22.35 -15.67
CA ASP A 23 5.75 -22.43 -15.96
C ASP A 23 4.90 -22.02 -14.74
N GLY A 24 5.42 -21.11 -13.93
CA GLY A 24 4.73 -20.56 -12.76
C GLY A 24 4.38 -19.08 -12.93
N TYR A 25 3.70 -18.52 -11.94
CA TYR A 25 3.44 -17.08 -11.89
C TYR A 25 4.76 -16.31 -11.77
N TRP A 26 4.98 -15.35 -12.67
CA TRP A 26 6.07 -14.40 -12.62
C TRP A 26 5.58 -13.04 -13.10
N GLU A 27 5.86 -12.00 -12.33
CA GLU A 27 5.45 -10.63 -12.63
C GLU A 27 6.61 -9.68 -12.29
N ASP A 28 6.95 -8.76 -13.20
CA ASP A 28 7.95 -7.71 -12.94
C ASP A 28 7.30 -6.53 -12.20
N ILE A 29 7.53 -6.46 -10.90
CA ILE A 29 7.02 -5.40 -10.02
C ILE A 29 7.95 -4.16 -9.95
N GLY A 30 8.82 -3.96 -10.95
CA GLY A 30 9.80 -2.86 -10.99
C GLY A 30 9.21 -1.46 -11.30
N THR A 31 7.95 -1.38 -11.73
CA THR A 31 7.25 -0.10 -11.99
C THR A 31 6.13 0.13 -10.97
N ILE A 32 5.72 1.39 -10.76
CA ILE A 32 4.63 1.72 -9.81
C ILE A 32 3.33 1.03 -10.20
N GLU A 33 2.98 1.03 -11.48
CA GLU A 33 1.76 0.39 -11.97
C GLU A 33 1.79 -1.13 -11.78
N ALA A 34 2.89 -1.80 -12.15
CA ALA A 34 3.02 -3.23 -11.95
C ALA A 34 3.04 -3.61 -10.47
N PHE A 35 3.75 -2.85 -9.63
CA PHE A 35 3.75 -3.04 -8.18
C PHE A 35 2.34 -2.90 -7.59
N TYR A 36 1.61 -1.85 -7.98
CA TYR A 36 0.24 -1.62 -7.54
C TYR A 36 -0.70 -2.76 -7.96
N ASN A 37 -0.67 -3.14 -9.24
CA ASN A 37 -1.52 -4.20 -9.79
C ASN A 37 -1.22 -5.56 -9.15
N ALA A 38 0.05 -5.92 -9.00
CA ALA A 38 0.45 -7.18 -8.37
C ALA A 38 -0.01 -7.26 -6.90
N ASN A 39 0.08 -6.14 -6.16
CA ASN A 39 -0.39 -6.11 -4.78
C ASN A 39 -1.91 -6.22 -4.69
N LEU A 40 -2.69 -5.49 -5.49
CA LEU A 40 -4.15 -5.64 -5.49
C LEU A 40 -4.61 -7.00 -6.03
N GLY A 41 -3.82 -7.63 -6.90
CA GLY A 41 -4.09 -8.95 -7.47
C GLY A 41 -4.29 -10.05 -6.42
N ILE A 42 -3.78 -9.88 -5.19
CA ILE A 42 -4.01 -10.83 -4.10
C ILE A 42 -5.46 -10.84 -3.59
N THR A 43 -6.24 -9.83 -3.94
CA THR A 43 -7.67 -9.71 -3.58
C THR A 43 -8.59 -10.45 -4.58
N LYS A 44 -8.04 -10.88 -5.72
CA LYS A 44 -8.79 -11.47 -6.83
C LYS A 44 -9.49 -12.76 -6.41
N LYS A 45 -10.71 -12.93 -6.93
CA LYS A 45 -11.56 -14.12 -6.73
C LYS A 45 -11.60 -14.99 -7.99
N PRO A 46 -11.81 -16.31 -7.88
CA PRO A 46 -11.89 -17.08 -6.62
C PRO A 46 -10.53 -17.38 -5.99
N ILE A 47 -9.44 -17.22 -6.77
CA ILE A 47 -8.07 -17.53 -6.36
C ILE A 47 -7.19 -16.37 -6.86
N PRO A 48 -6.26 -15.84 -6.04
CA PRO A 48 -5.32 -14.82 -6.47
C PRO A 48 -4.29 -15.41 -7.45
N ASP A 49 -3.74 -14.56 -8.31
CA ASP A 49 -2.72 -14.99 -9.29
C ASP A 49 -1.42 -15.44 -8.61
N PHE A 50 -1.15 -14.93 -7.39
CA PHE A 50 -0.07 -15.36 -6.51
C PHE A 50 -0.56 -15.50 -5.05
N SER A 51 -0.13 -16.56 -4.36
CA SER A 51 -0.40 -16.77 -2.94
C SER A 51 0.88 -16.74 -2.13
N PHE A 52 0.95 -15.84 -1.14
CA PHE A 52 2.01 -15.86 -0.13
C PHE A 52 1.92 -17.08 0.81
N TYR A 53 0.72 -17.66 0.91
CA TYR A 53 0.45 -18.85 1.70
C TYR A 53 0.50 -20.08 0.80
N ASP A 54 1.57 -20.86 0.93
CA ASP A 54 1.65 -22.21 0.40
C ASP A 54 2.00 -23.18 1.52
N ARG A 55 1.38 -24.37 1.52
CA ARG A 55 1.59 -25.35 2.60
C ARG A 55 3.01 -25.94 2.60
N SER A 56 3.63 -26.05 1.43
CA SER A 56 4.93 -26.69 1.23
C SER A 56 6.08 -25.69 1.18
N ALA A 57 5.84 -24.48 0.69
CA ALA A 57 6.82 -23.43 0.50
C ALA A 57 6.20 -22.04 0.76
N PRO A 58 5.80 -21.72 2.00
CA PRO A 58 5.25 -20.41 2.32
C PRO A 58 6.31 -19.32 2.21
N ILE A 59 5.88 -18.10 1.92
CA ILE A 59 6.75 -16.93 2.01
C ILE A 59 6.83 -16.50 3.47
N TYR A 60 8.04 -16.55 4.03
CA TYR A 60 8.29 -16.16 5.42
C TYR A 60 8.52 -14.65 5.55
N THR A 61 8.14 -14.11 6.71
CA THR A 61 8.44 -12.73 7.13
C THR A 61 8.76 -12.71 8.63
N GLN A 62 9.17 -11.55 9.15
CA GLN A 62 9.49 -11.36 10.56
C GLN A 62 8.28 -11.71 11.44
N PRO A 63 8.42 -12.56 12.47
CA PRO A 63 7.39 -12.72 13.51
C PRO A 63 7.27 -11.42 14.33
N ARG A 64 6.09 -10.76 14.28
CA ARG A 64 5.89 -9.45 14.91
C ARG A 64 5.07 -9.48 16.21
N TYR A 65 4.39 -10.59 16.49
CA TYR A 65 3.50 -10.76 17.65
C TYR A 65 2.47 -9.62 17.79
N LEU A 66 1.97 -9.12 16.66
CA LEU A 66 0.92 -8.11 16.66
C LEU A 66 -0.41 -8.72 17.10
N PRO A 67 -1.28 -7.93 17.76
CA PRO A 67 -2.61 -8.41 18.09
C PRO A 67 -3.42 -8.68 16.82
N PRO A 68 -4.51 -9.46 16.90
CA PRO A 68 -5.50 -9.52 15.84
C PRO A 68 -6.01 -8.12 15.49
N SER A 69 -6.32 -7.92 14.21
CA SER A 69 -6.90 -6.66 13.73
C SER A 69 -8.27 -6.41 14.36
N LYS A 70 -8.49 -5.19 14.84
CA LYS A 70 -9.71 -4.75 15.51
C LYS A 70 -10.54 -3.91 14.54
N MET A 71 -11.78 -4.33 14.33
CA MET A 71 -12.79 -3.61 13.55
C MET A 71 -13.95 -3.25 14.48
N LEU A 72 -14.27 -1.96 14.58
CA LEU A 72 -15.42 -1.51 15.35
C LEU A 72 -16.72 -1.65 14.55
N ASP A 73 -16.66 -1.25 13.28
CA ASP A 73 -17.75 -1.30 12.29
C ASP A 73 -17.09 -1.03 10.93
N ALA A 74 -17.15 -1.98 10.00
CA ALA A 74 -16.48 -1.83 8.72
C ALA A 74 -17.20 -2.65 7.64
N ASP A 75 -17.46 -2.01 6.50
CA ASP A 75 -17.92 -2.67 5.28
C ASP A 75 -16.70 -2.98 4.42
N VAL A 76 -16.29 -4.25 4.38
CA VAL A 76 -15.07 -4.71 3.72
C VAL A 76 -15.44 -5.67 2.58
N THR A 77 -15.10 -5.28 1.35
CA THR A 77 -15.38 -6.05 0.14
C THR A 77 -14.11 -6.19 -0.71
N ASP A 78 -13.88 -7.38 -1.27
CA ASP A 78 -12.75 -7.66 -2.18
C ASP A 78 -11.39 -7.17 -1.64
N SER A 79 -11.13 -7.34 -0.35
CA SER A 79 -9.97 -6.72 0.31
C SER A 79 -9.23 -7.68 1.23
N VAL A 80 -7.94 -7.41 1.45
CA VAL A 80 -7.09 -8.14 2.39
C VAL A 80 -6.70 -7.23 3.55
N ILE A 81 -6.82 -7.75 4.78
CA ILE A 81 -6.50 -7.01 6.01
C ILE A 81 -5.32 -7.67 6.70
N GLY A 82 -4.22 -6.93 6.85
CA GLY A 82 -3.02 -7.33 7.57
C GLY A 82 -3.19 -7.31 9.08
N GLU A 83 -2.12 -7.63 9.80
CA GLU A 83 -2.10 -7.78 11.26
C GLU A 83 -2.21 -6.44 12.01
N GLY A 84 -2.84 -6.46 13.19
CA GLY A 84 -2.83 -5.31 14.11
C GLY A 84 -3.53 -4.04 13.62
N CYS A 85 -4.40 -4.12 12.62
CA CYS A 85 -5.11 -2.94 12.14
C CYS A 85 -6.14 -2.44 13.18
N VAL A 86 -6.38 -1.12 13.20
CA VAL A 86 -7.44 -0.47 13.98
C VAL A 86 -8.35 0.27 13.02
N ILE A 87 -9.53 -0.28 12.80
CA ILE A 87 -10.46 0.14 11.75
C ILE A 87 -11.79 0.56 12.39
N LYS A 88 -12.26 1.78 12.08
CA LYS A 88 -13.45 2.35 12.71
C LYS A 88 -14.43 2.92 11.68
N ASN A 89 -15.67 2.46 11.72
CA ASN A 89 -16.83 2.96 10.98
C ASN A 89 -16.50 3.42 9.55
N CYS A 90 -15.94 2.53 8.73
CA CYS A 90 -15.43 2.89 7.39
C CYS A 90 -15.85 1.89 6.30
N LYS A 91 -15.57 2.24 5.04
CA LYS A 91 -15.75 1.37 3.88
C LYS A 91 -14.41 1.07 3.23
N ILE A 92 -14.15 -0.20 2.93
CA ILE A 92 -12.93 -0.67 2.29
C ILE A 92 -13.32 -1.60 1.14
N HIS A 93 -12.99 -1.19 -0.09
CA HIS A 93 -13.32 -1.91 -1.30
C HIS A 93 -12.07 -2.12 -2.15
N HIS A 94 -11.89 -3.34 -2.68
CA HIS A 94 -10.81 -3.69 -3.60
C HIS A 94 -9.43 -3.16 -3.15
N SER A 95 -9.05 -3.44 -1.91
CA SER A 95 -7.90 -2.79 -1.26
C SER A 95 -7.08 -3.76 -0.42
N VAL A 96 -5.80 -3.42 -0.25
CA VAL A 96 -4.88 -4.14 0.64
C VAL A 96 -4.53 -3.22 1.80
N VAL A 97 -4.86 -3.65 3.01
CA VAL A 97 -4.62 -2.89 4.25
C VAL A 97 -3.45 -3.51 5.00
N GLY A 98 -2.30 -2.86 4.95
CA GLY A 98 -1.06 -3.30 5.58
C GLY A 98 -1.12 -3.24 7.11
N LEU A 99 -0.14 -3.91 7.74
CA LEU A 99 -0.05 -4.03 9.19
C LEU A 99 -0.12 -2.70 9.95
N ARG A 100 -0.75 -2.72 11.13
CA ARG A 100 -0.91 -1.54 12.01
C ARG A 100 -1.66 -0.35 11.41
N SER A 101 -2.33 -0.53 10.27
CA SER A 101 -3.11 0.55 9.67
C SER A 101 -4.16 1.07 10.65
N CYS A 102 -4.21 2.39 10.80
CA CYS A 102 -5.23 3.08 11.55
C CYS A 102 -6.18 3.79 10.57
N ILE A 103 -7.44 3.39 10.53
CA ILE A 103 -8.46 3.96 9.64
C ILE A 103 -9.57 4.55 10.50
N SER A 104 -9.74 5.86 10.42
CA SER A 104 -10.68 6.62 11.23
C SER A 104 -12.10 6.60 10.67
N GLU A 105 -13.04 7.10 11.48
CA GLU A 105 -14.47 7.08 11.21
C GLU A 105 -14.83 7.79 9.89
N GLY A 106 -15.74 7.19 9.12
CA GLY A 106 -16.25 7.75 7.87
C GLY A 106 -15.28 7.65 6.68
N ALA A 107 -14.09 7.05 6.85
CA ALA A 107 -13.15 6.89 5.74
C ALA A 107 -13.70 5.95 4.66
N ILE A 108 -13.35 6.22 3.41
CA ILE A 108 -13.67 5.39 2.24
C ILE A 108 -12.35 5.07 1.54
N ILE A 109 -12.02 3.79 1.46
CA ILE A 109 -10.81 3.28 0.80
C ILE A 109 -11.24 2.41 -0.38
N GLU A 110 -10.83 2.80 -1.59
CA GLU A 110 -11.18 2.12 -2.83
C GLU A 110 -9.93 1.90 -3.66
N ASP A 111 -9.76 0.71 -4.25
CA ASP A 111 -8.67 0.45 -5.19
C ASP A 111 -7.29 0.88 -4.62
N SER A 112 -6.98 0.58 -3.37
CA SER A 112 -5.82 1.21 -2.70
C SER A 112 -4.96 0.24 -1.93
N LEU A 113 -3.66 0.51 -1.93
CA LEU A 113 -2.66 -0.19 -1.14
C LEU A 113 -2.23 0.70 0.03
N LEU A 114 -2.64 0.34 1.24
CA LEU A 114 -2.13 0.96 2.46
C LEU A 114 -0.94 0.12 2.95
N MET A 115 0.26 0.69 3.00
CA MET A 115 1.44 -0.03 3.52
C MET A 115 1.43 -0.17 5.05
N GLY A 116 0.61 0.63 5.73
CA GLY A 116 0.39 0.57 7.17
C GLY A 116 1.42 1.39 7.97
N ALA A 117 1.84 0.88 9.12
CA ALA A 117 2.74 1.61 10.01
C ALA A 117 3.81 0.71 10.65
N ASP A 118 4.98 1.30 10.88
CA ASP A 118 6.10 0.64 11.56
C ASP A 118 5.83 0.51 13.08
N TYR A 119 5.01 1.40 13.66
CA TYR A 119 4.68 1.45 15.08
C TYR A 119 3.26 2.02 15.32
N TYR A 120 2.75 1.90 16.54
CA TYR A 120 1.51 2.56 16.96
C TYR A 120 1.81 3.87 17.68
N GLU A 121 0.95 4.87 17.51
CA GLU A 121 0.89 6.04 18.39
C GLU A 121 -0.05 5.78 19.56
N THR A 122 0.41 6.12 20.77
CA THR A 122 -0.41 6.00 21.97
C THR A 122 -1.49 7.09 22.00
N ASP A 123 -2.50 6.92 22.86
CA ASP A 123 -3.51 7.95 23.05
C ASP A 123 -2.92 9.26 23.62
N ALA A 124 -1.77 9.20 24.29
CA ALA A 124 -1.06 10.40 24.74
C ALA A 124 -0.41 11.13 23.55
N ASP A 125 0.24 10.39 22.65
CA ASP A 125 0.86 10.95 21.44
C ASP A 125 -0.18 11.63 20.55
N LYS A 126 -1.32 10.96 20.31
CA LYS A 126 -2.42 11.51 19.50
C LYS A 126 -2.99 12.79 20.09
N ARG A 127 -3.18 12.84 21.42
CA ARG A 127 -3.63 14.05 22.13
C ARG A 127 -2.63 15.18 22.01
N PHE A 128 -1.34 14.89 22.14
CA PHE A 128 -0.27 15.87 21.98
C PHE A 128 -0.18 16.43 20.55
N LEU A 129 -0.28 15.56 19.55
CA LEU A 129 -0.30 15.96 18.13
C LEU A 129 -1.50 16.86 17.83
N SER A 130 -2.70 16.46 18.27
CA SER A 130 -3.92 17.25 18.10
C SER A 130 -3.79 18.63 18.76
N ALA A 131 -3.23 18.72 19.97
CA ALA A 131 -2.99 19.99 20.66
C ALA A 131 -2.00 20.91 19.91
N LYS A 132 -1.11 20.34 19.09
CA LYS A 132 -0.19 21.08 18.21
C LYS A 132 -0.74 21.34 16.81
N GLY A 133 -2.00 20.97 16.53
CA GLY A 133 -2.58 21.06 15.20
C GLY A 133 -1.96 20.09 14.18
N SER A 134 -1.30 19.04 14.64
CA SER A 134 -0.71 17.99 13.80
C SER A 134 -1.65 16.79 13.66
N VAL A 135 -1.36 15.93 12.69
CA VAL A 135 -2.19 14.78 12.29
C VAL A 135 -1.54 13.47 12.77
N PRO A 136 -2.28 12.56 13.42
CA PRO A 136 -1.76 11.24 13.79
C PRO A 136 -1.51 10.35 12.56
N ILE A 137 -0.76 9.26 12.74
CA ILE A 137 -0.52 8.26 11.69
C ILE A 137 -1.83 7.59 11.29
N GLY A 138 -2.02 7.39 9.99
CA GLY A 138 -3.14 6.67 9.40
C GLY A 138 -4.07 7.57 8.59
N ILE A 139 -5.26 7.03 8.31
CA ILE A 139 -6.29 7.71 7.53
C ILE A 139 -7.22 8.48 8.47
N GLY A 140 -7.26 9.80 8.30
CA GLY A 140 -8.14 10.71 9.04
C GLY A 140 -9.62 10.52 8.73
N LYS A 141 -10.47 11.16 9.55
CA LYS A 141 -11.92 11.00 9.47
C LYS A 141 -12.48 11.53 8.15
N ASN A 142 -13.52 10.87 7.64
CA ASN A 142 -14.24 11.26 6.42
C ASN A 142 -13.33 11.44 5.18
N SER A 143 -12.14 10.84 5.19
CA SER A 143 -11.21 10.92 4.07
C SER A 143 -11.53 9.87 3.02
N HIS A 144 -11.38 10.23 1.76
CA HIS A 144 -11.66 9.35 0.62
C HIS A 144 -10.36 9.09 -0.13
N ILE A 145 -9.89 7.85 -0.11
CA ILE A 145 -8.66 7.40 -0.75
C ILE A 145 -9.05 6.45 -1.87
N LYS A 146 -8.73 6.81 -3.11
CA LYS A 146 -9.03 6.04 -4.30
C LYS A 146 -7.80 5.90 -5.19
N ARG A 147 -7.53 4.69 -5.68
CA ARG A 147 -6.43 4.41 -6.63
C ARG A 147 -5.10 4.97 -6.16
N ALA A 148 -4.72 4.62 -4.93
CA ALA A 148 -3.54 5.17 -4.29
C ALA A 148 -2.66 4.12 -3.58
N ILE A 149 -1.37 4.43 -3.47
CA ILE A 149 -0.44 3.78 -2.56
C ILE A 149 -0.19 4.75 -1.41
N ILE A 150 -0.50 4.33 -0.18
CA ILE A 150 -0.20 5.10 1.02
C ILE A 150 0.96 4.41 1.73
N ASP A 151 2.15 4.99 1.61
CA ASP A 151 3.37 4.43 2.21
C ASP A 151 3.34 4.57 3.75
N LYS A 152 4.30 3.93 4.40
CA LYS A 152 4.31 3.73 5.84
C LYS A 152 4.29 5.03 6.61
N ASN A 153 3.56 4.99 7.73
CA ASN A 153 3.49 6.09 8.71
C ASN A 153 2.94 7.40 8.14
N ALA A 154 2.33 7.39 6.94
CA ALA A 154 1.68 8.57 6.40
C ALA A 154 0.61 9.10 7.36
N ARG A 155 0.48 10.42 7.43
CA ARG A 155 -0.43 11.16 8.31
C ARG A 155 -1.45 11.88 7.43
N ILE A 156 -2.58 11.22 7.17
CA ILE A 156 -3.63 11.77 6.34
C ILE A 156 -4.65 12.49 7.23
N GLY A 157 -4.82 13.79 7.00
CA GLY A 157 -5.75 14.63 7.75
C GLY A 157 -7.21 14.22 7.59
N GLU A 158 -8.09 14.92 8.30
CA GLU A 158 -9.54 14.73 8.18
C GLU A 158 -10.05 15.38 6.88
N ASN A 159 -11.06 14.78 6.25
CA ASN A 159 -11.70 15.24 5.02
C ASN A 159 -10.75 15.36 3.82
N VAL A 160 -9.66 14.60 3.80
CA VAL A 160 -8.74 14.52 2.65
C VAL A 160 -9.39 13.70 1.54
N LYS A 161 -9.24 14.13 0.29
CA LYS A 161 -9.70 13.38 -0.88
C LYS A 161 -8.52 13.13 -1.81
N ILE A 162 -8.08 11.89 -1.88
CA ILE A 162 -7.10 11.43 -2.87
C ILE A 162 -7.90 10.68 -3.92
N ILE A 163 -8.31 11.38 -4.97
CA ILE A 163 -9.21 10.86 -6.00
C ILE A 163 -8.73 11.14 -7.42
N ASN A 164 -7.72 12.00 -7.59
CA ASN A 164 -7.13 12.40 -8.87
C ASN A 164 -8.22 12.79 -9.89
N GLY A 165 -9.04 13.78 -9.53
CA GLY A 165 -10.25 14.14 -10.28
C GLY A 165 -9.99 14.53 -11.74
N ASP A 166 -8.82 15.10 -12.01
CA ASP A 166 -8.38 15.50 -13.36
C ASP A 166 -7.69 14.37 -14.14
N SER A 167 -7.63 13.15 -13.57
CA SER A 167 -7.02 11.96 -14.19
C SER A 167 -5.57 12.17 -14.63
N VAL A 168 -4.81 12.93 -13.84
CA VAL A 168 -3.39 13.22 -14.06
C VAL A 168 -2.61 11.91 -14.11
N GLN A 169 -1.76 11.72 -15.12
CA GLN A 169 -0.96 10.50 -15.27
C GLN A 169 0.37 10.58 -14.52
N GLU A 170 1.01 11.74 -14.59
CA GLU A 170 2.38 11.94 -14.14
C GLU A 170 2.48 13.29 -13.41
N ALA A 171 2.91 13.27 -12.15
CA ALA A 171 3.17 14.48 -11.37
C ALA A 171 4.26 14.24 -10.34
N ALA A 172 5.25 15.14 -10.30
CA ALA A 172 6.27 15.20 -9.26
C ALA A 172 5.85 16.28 -8.24
N ARG A 173 5.38 15.83 -7.07
CA ARG A 173 4.81 16.68 -6.00
C ARG A 173 5.42 16.31 -4.64
N GLU A 174 6.67 15.88 -4.63
CA GLU A 174 7.33 15.29 -3.46
C GLU A 174 7.38 16.29 -2.28
N THR A 175 7.46 17.59 -2.57
CA THR A 175 7.37 18.66 -1.57
C THR A 175 6.01 18.73 -0.88
N ASP A 176 4.96 18.29 -1.58
CA ASP A 176 3.57 18.21 -1.08
C ASP A 176 3.30 16.81 -0.48
N GLY A 177 4.29 15.93 -0.44
CA GLY A 177 4.23 14.62 0.20
C GLY A 177 3.71 13.48 -0.68
N TYR A 178 3.57 13.69 -2.00
CA TYR A 178 3.10 12.64 -2.91
C TYR A 178 3.72 12.75 -4.31
N PHE A 179 3.51 11.75 -5.15
CA PHE A 179 3.72 11.84 -6.59
C PHE A 179 2.62 11.03 -7.31
N ILE A 180 2.46 11.26 -8.61
CA ILE A 180 1.54 10.49 -9.46
C ILE A 180 2.34 9.83 -10.57
N LYS A 181 2.14 8.53 -10.73
CA LYS A 181 2.75 7.68 -11.79
C LYS A 181 1.68 6.75 -12.35
N SER A 182 1.52 6.69 -13.67
CA SER A 182 0.44 5.92 -14.31
C SER A 182 -0.96 6.17 -13.70
N GLY A 183 -1.23 7.42 -13.28
CA GLY A 183 -2.49 7.82 -12.65
C GLY A 183 -2.71 7.30 -11.22
N ILE A 184 -1.71 6.65 -10.61
CA ILE A 184 -1.74 6.15 -9.24
C ILE A 184 -1.08 7.19 -8.35
N VAL A 185 -1.82 7.68 -7.35
CA VAL A 185 -1.27 8.62 -6.36
C VAL A 185 -0.46 7.83 -5.34
N THR A 186 0.79 8.20 -5.11
CA THR A 186 1.64 7.59 -4.08
C THR A 186 1.97 8.64 -3.02
N VAL A 187 1.43 8.47 -1.81
CA VAL A 187 1.81 9.28 -0.65
C VAL A 187 3.10 8.71 -0.06
N ILE A 188 4.09 9.58 0.09
CA ILE A 188 5.45 9.23 0.50
C ILE A 188 5.47 8.82 1.98
N LYS A 189 6.40 7.93 2.35
CA LYS A 189 6.64 7.53 3.74
C LYS A 189 6.76 8.75 4.66
N ASP A 190 6.12 8.66 5.84
CA ASP A 190 6.11 9.68 6.88
C ASP A 190 5.50 11.04 6.45
N ALA A 191 4.95 11.16 5.23
CA ALA A 191 4.37 12.40 4.73
C ALA A 191 3.11 12.79 5.50
N LEU A 192 2.88 14.09 5.63
CA LEU A 192 1.66 14.67 6.19
C LEU A 192 0.85 15.29 5.06
N ILE A 193 -0.37 14.81 4.87
CA ILE A 193 -1.36 15.42 3.97
C ILE A 193 -2.35 16.21 4.83
N PRO A 194 -2.37 17.55 4.75
CA PRO A 194 -3.21 18.37 5.62
C PRO A 194 -4.71 18.07 5.48
N SER A 195 -5.49 18.32 6.54
CA SER A 195 -6.93 18.16 6.51
C SER A 195 -7.58 18.99 5.39
N GLY A 196 -8.56 18.41 4.70
CA GLY A 196 -9.29 19.05 3.61
C GLY A 196 -8.57 19.10 2.26
N THR A 197 -7.32 18.62 2.17
CA THR A 197 -6.58 18.55 0.90
C THR A 197 -7.29 17.67 -0.12
N VAL A 198 -7.33 18.13 -1.38
CA VAL A 198 -7.82 17.36 -2.53
C VAL A 198 -6.66 17.14 -3.50
N ILE A 199 -6.41 15.88 -3.83
CA ILE A 199 -5.40 15.40 -4.79
C ILE A 199 -6.12 14.68 -5.91
#